data_AF-A0A484XYK0-F1
#
_entry.id   AF-A0A484XYK0-F1
#
_cell.length_a   1.000
_cell.length_b   1.000
_cell.length_c   1.000
_cell.angle_alpha   90.00
_cell.angle_beta   90.00
_cell.angle_gamma   90.00
#
_symmetry.space_group_name_H-M   'P 1'
#
loop_
_entity.id
_entity.type
_entity.pdbx_description
1 polymer ?
#
loop_
_entity_poly.entity_id
_entity_poly.type
_entity_poly.pdbx_seq_one_letter_code
_entity_poly.pdbx_strand_id
1 'polypeptide(L)'
;MVKISTGPLSSAAPDGIVPVETAIALLKDFGGSSIKYFPMGGLKCRDEYTAVAQACARHDFWLEPTGGIDLENFEEILQIALDAGVSKIIPHIYSSIIDKASGDTRPEDVRTLLEMTKKLVK
;
A
#
# COMPACT_ATOMS: atom_id res chain seq x y z
N MET A 1 14.94 0.25 1.33
CA MET A 1 14.92 -0.12 2.76
C MET A 1 13.53 0.15 3.30
N VAL A 2 13.11 -0.52 4.36
CA VAL A 2 11.83 -0.26 5.05
C VAL A 2 12.03 -0.34 6.57
N LYS A 3 11.24 0.45 7.31
CA LYS A 3 11.17 0.39 8.78
C LYS A 3 10.19 -0.70 9.20
N ILE A 4 10.62 -1.59 10.10
CA ILE A 4 9.79 -2.68 10.66
C ILE A 4 9.50 -2.51 12.15
N SER A 5 10.10 -1.51 12.81
CA SER A 5 9.84 -1.19 14.22
C SER A 5 8.53 -0.42 14.40
N THR A 6 7.40 -1.09 14.11
CA THR A 6 6.05 -0.51 14.05
C THR A 6 5.08 -1.09 15.08
N GLY A 7 5.58 -1.81 16.10
CA GLY A 7 4.77 -2.33 17.21
C GLY A 7 4.73 -1.38 18.41
N PRO A 8 3.93 -1.67 19.45
CA PRO A 8 3.70 -0.74 20.58
C PRO A 8 4.97 -0.30 21.30
N LEU A 9 5.92 -1.22 21.53
CA LEU A 9 7.19 -0.91 22.18
C LEU A 9 8.25 -0.48 21.15
N SER A 10 8.31 -1.17 20.01
CA SER A 10 9.36 -0.94 19.01
C SER A 10 9.24 0.39 18.29
N SER A 11 8.03 0.97 18.19
CA SER A 11 7.84 2.31 17.61
C SER A 11 8.46 3.44 18.42
N ALA A 12 8.74 3.21 19.71
CA ALA A 12 9.41 4.16 20.60
C ALA A 12 10.93 3.92 20.74
N ALA A 13 11.44 2.85 20.13
CA ALA A 13 12.86 2.54 20.07
C ALA A 13 13.52 3.16 18.82
N PRO A 14 14.86 3.13 18.69
CA PRO A 14 15.52 3.47 17.43
C PRO A 14 14.97 2.66 16.25
N ASP A 15 14.99 3.27 15.07
CA ASP A 15 14.39 2.67 13.88
C ASP A 15 15.07 1.35 13.48
N GLY A 16 14.28 0.28 13.44
CA GLY A 16 14.68 -1.00 12.85
C GLY A 16 14.46 -0.94 11.35
N ILE A 17 15.52 -0.70 10.58
CA ILE A 17 15.47 -0.53 9.13
C ILE A 17 16.16 -1.70 8.43
N VAL A 18 15.46 -2.36 7.51
CA VAL A 18 15.94 -3.56 6.80
C VAL A 18 15.70 -3.47 5.29
N PRO A 19 16.39 -4.28 4.46
CA PRO A 19 16.00 -4.48 3.07
C PRO A 19 14.56 -4.99 2.93
N VAL A 20 13.88 -4.64 1.83
CA VAL A 20 12.46 -5.03 1.63
C VAL A 20 12.32 -6.55 1.56
N GLU A 21 13.25 -7.24 0.92
CA GLU A 21 13.31 -8.71 0.85
C GLU A 21 13.36 -9.36 2.24
N THR A 22 14.12 -8.79 3.18
CA THR A 22 14.22 -9.27 4.56
C THR A 22 12.90 -9.06 5.30
N ALA A 23 12.27 -7.90 5.12
CA ALA A 23 10.94 -7.64 5.70
C ALA A 23 9.89 -8.62 5.15
N ILE A 24 9.89 -8.89 3.84
CA ILE A 24 8.99 -9.87 3.22
C ILE A 24 9.20 -11.26 3.80
N ALA A 25 10.45 -11.72 3.90
CA ALA A 25 10.77 -13.04 4.46
C ALA A 25 10.28 -13.17 5.92
N LEU A 26 10.57 -12.17 6.76
CA LEU A 26 10.10 -12.15 8.15
C LEU A 26 8.56 -12.17 8.25
N LEU A 27 7.88 -11.41 7.41
CA LEU A 27 6.41 -11.41 7.38
C LEU A 27 5.87 -12.79 7.00
N LYS A 28 6.47 -13.46 6.02
CA LYS A 28 6.12 -14.85 5.66
C LYS A 28 6.34 -15.81 6.82
N ASP A 29 7.48 -15.73 7.50
CA ASP A 29 7.80 -16.57 8.67
C ASP A 29 6.81 -16.37 9.82
N PHE A 30 6.29 -15.14 9.98
CA PHE A 30 5.26 -14.82 10.96
C PHE A 30 3.82 -15.08 10.48
N GLY A 31 3.64 -15.70 9.31
CA GLY A 31 2.32 -16.05 8.77
C GLY A 31 1.56 -14.88 8.13
N GLY A 32 2.22 -13.76 7.86
CA GLY A 32 1.68 -12.63 7.13
C GLY A 32 1.49 -12.92 5.64
N SER A 33 0.55 -12.21 5.01
CA SER A 33 0.19 -12.40 3.59
C SER A 33 0.64 -11.25 2.68
N SER A 34 0.89 -10.09 3.27
CA SER A 34 1.08 -8.83 2.53
C SER A 34 1.97 -7.86 3.31
N ILE A 35 2.52 -6.88 2.59
CA ILE A 35 3.05 -5.64 3.21
C ILE A 35 1.95 -4.58 3.16
N LYS A 36 1.60 -4.03 4.32
CA LYS A 36 0.92 -2.73 4.38
C LYS A 36 1.97 -1.62 4.40
N TYR A 37 2.11 -0.92 3.27
CA TYR A 37 3.10 0.15 3.14
C TYR A 37 2.46 1.49 3.54
N PHE A 38 2.85 1.99 4.70
CA PHE A 38 2.23 3.14 5.36
C PHE A 38 3.25 3.93 6.21
N PRO A 39 3.18 5.28 6.25
CA PRO A 39 2.34 6.17 5.44
C PRO A 39 3.01 6.56 4.10
N MET A 40 2.31 6.39 2.97
CA MET A 40 2.86 6.75 1.64
C MET A 40 2.82 8.25 1.33
N GLY A 41 1.82 8.97 1.84
CA GLY A 41 1.60 10.38 1.50
C GLY A 41 1.23 10.59 0.03
N GLY A 42 0.39 9.71 -0.53
CA GLY A 42 0.07 9.69 -1.96
C GLY A 42 1.30 9.27 -2.76
N LEU A 43 1.79 10.16 -3.63
CA LEU A 43 2.97 9.94 -4.46
C LEU A 43 4.25 10.60 -3.93
N LYS A 44 4.27 11.10 -2.68
CA LYS A 44 5.47 11.73 -2.07
C LYS A 44 6.69 10.81 -2.03
N CYS A 45 6.46 9.51 -1.81
CA CYS A 45 7.50 8.48 -1.74
C CYS A 45 7.47 7.55 -2.97
N ARG A 46 7.24 8.09 -4.18
CA ARG A 46 7.05 7.29 -5.41
C ARG A 46 8.16 6.27 -5.66
N ASP A 47 9.42 6.68 -5.55
CA ASP A 47 10.56 5.81 -5.83
C ASP A 47 10.67 4.68 -4.79
N GLU A 48 10.42 4.99 -3.52
CA GLU A 48 10.39 4.00 -2.45
C GLU A 48 9.25 2.99 -2.66
N TYR A 49 8.04 3.48 -3.00
CA TYR A 49 6.90 2.63 -3.30
C TYR A 49 7.15 1.71 -4.50
N THR A 50 7.75 2.24 -5.57
CA THR A 50 8.15 1.46 -6.75
C THR A 50 9.11 0.34 -6.36
N ALA A 51 10.12 0.64 -5.53
CA ALA A 51 11.06 -0.38 -5.04
C ALA A 51 10.37 -1.45 -4.18
N VAL A 52 9.39 -1.07 -3.35
CA VAL A 52 8.58 -2.01 -2.56
C VAL A 52 7.73 -2.90 -3.46
N ALA A 53 7.04 -2.33 -4.46
CA ALA A 53 6.23 -3.08 -5.40
C ALA A 53 7.04 -4.11 -6.19
N GLN A 54 8.20 -3.71 -6.70
CA GLN A 54 9.10 -4.62 -7.40
C GLN A 54 9.61 -5.75 -6.48
N ALA A 55 9.86 -5.47 -5.20
CA ALA A 55 10.26 -6.50 -4.25
C ALA A 55 9.11 -7.48 -3.95
N CYS A 56 7.88 -6.98 -3.73
CA CYS A 56 6.69 -7.81 -3.56
C CYS A 56 6.49 -8.76 -4.76
N ALA A 57 6.64 -8.27 -5.99
CA ALA A 57 6.54 -9.09 -7.19
C ALA A 57 7.65 -10.16 -7.27
N ARG A 58 8.93 -9.77 -7.08
CA ARG A 58 10.07 -10.71 -7.13
C ARG A 58 10.00 -11.80 -6.07
N HIS A 59 9.44 -11.50 -4.90
CA HIS A 59 9.43 -12.40 -3.76
C HIS A 59 8.07 -13.05 -3.50
N ASP A 60 7.14 -12.99 -4.46
CA ASP A 60 5.79 -13.56 -4.37
C ASP A 60 5.07 -13.15 -3.07
N PHE A 61 4.79 -11.86 -2.93
CA PHE A 61 4.12 -11.31 -1.76
C PHE A 61 3.15 -10.21 -2.14
N TRP A 62 2.04 -10.09 -1.42
CA TRP A 62 1.00 -9.12 -1.74
C TRP A 62 1.34 -7.73 -1.20
N LEU A 63 0.66 -6.70 -1.71
CA LEU A 63 0.95 -5.30 -1.36
C LEU A 63 -0.33 -4.52 -1.06
N GLU A 64 -0.31 -3.75 0.02
CA GLU A 64 -1.42 -2.91 0.46
C GLU A 64 -0.97 -1.44 0.58
N PRO A 65 -0.97 -0.66 -0.51
CA PRO A 65 -0.57 0.75 -0.47
C PRO A 65 -1.55 1.57 0.37
N THR A 66 -1.02 2.39 1.30
CA THR A 66 -1.86 3.12 2.26
C THR A 66 -1.33 4.53 2.58
N GLY A 67 -2.24 5.50 2.62
CA GLY A 67 -2.02 6.83 3.16
C GLY A 67 -1.85 7.90 2.08
N GLY A 68 -2.77 8.87 2.07
CA GLY A 68 -2.79 9.95 1.07
C GLY A 68 -3.26 9.52 -0.32
N ILE A 69 -3.94 8.37 -0.44
CA ILE A 69 -4.58 7.93 -1.68
C ILE A 69 -5.93 8.64 -1.82
N ASP A 70 -6.20 9.22 -2.99
CA ASP A 70 -7.45 9.91 -3.34
C ASP A 70 -7.89 9.53 -4.77
N LEU A 71 -8.98 10.13 -5.27
CA LEU A 71 -9.51 9.80 -6.60
C LEU A 71 -8.58 10.27 -7.72
N GLU A 72 -7.76 11.28 -7.46
CA GLU A 72 -6.86 11.90 -8.43
C GLU A 72 -5.59 11.07 -8.65
N ASN A 73 -5.10 10.39 -7.61
CA ASN A 73 -3.84 9.64 -7.64
C ASN A 73 -4.01 8.11 -7.62
N PHE A 74 -5.22 7.59 -7.41
CA PHE A 74 -5.48 6.16 -7.29
C PHE A 74 -4.99 5.34 -8.48
N GLU A 75 -5.31 5.74 -9.71
CA GLU A 75 -4.92 5.00 -10.92
C GLU A 75 -3.41 4.87 -11.03
N GLU A 76 -2.68 5.96 -10.77
CA GLU A 76 -1.22 5.97 -10.86
C GLU A 76 -0.56 5.08 -9.80
N ILE A 77 -1.05 5.14 -8.55
CA ILE A 77 -0.57 4.27 -7.48
C ILE A 77 -0.84 2.80 -7.81
N LEU A 78 -2.06 2.48 -8.26
CA LEU A 78 -2.42 1.11 -8.63
C LEU A 78 -1.58 0.60 -9.81
N GLN A 79 -1.37 1.44 -10.83
CA GLN A 79 -0.58 1.10 -12.02
C GLN A 79 0.86 0.74 -11.67
N ILE A 80 1.51 1.46 -10.73
CA ILE A 80 2.88 1.14 -10.28
C ILE A 80 2.98 -0.30 -9.76
N ALA A 81 2.01 -0.74 -8.94
CA ALA A 81 2.03 -2.10 -8.41
C ALA A 81 1.65 -3.17 -9.46
N LEU A 82 0.73 -2.85 -10.38
CA LEU A 82 0.38 -3.72 -11.49
C LEU A 82 1.56 -3.91 -12.46
N ASP A 83 2.22 -2.83 -12.87
CA ASP A 83 3.39 -2.84 -13.77
C ASP A 83 4.57 -3.59 -13.16
N ALA A 84 4.75 -3.50 -11.84
CA ALA A 84 5.76 -4.27 -11.13
C ALA A 84 5.46 -5.78 -11.13
N GLY A 85 4.22 -6.20 -11.42
CA GLY A 85 3.81 -7.60 -11.42
C GLY A 85 3.38 -8.14 -10.06
N VAL A 86 2.89 -7.30 -9.15
CA VAL A 86 2.40 -7.76 -7.84
C VAL A 86 1.14 -8.60 -8.00
N SER A 87 1.11 -9.80 -7.41
CA SER A 87 0.05 -10.80 -7.66
C SER A 87 -1.30 -10.48 -7.01
N LYS A 88 -1.31 -9.76 -5.88
CA LYS A 88 -2.52 -9.18 -5.27
C LYS A 88 -2.22 -7.84 -4.63
N ILE A 89 -3.10 -6.87 -4.88
CA ILE A 89 -2.95 -5.48 -4.45
C ILE A 89 -4.23 -5.07 -3.72
N ILE A 90 -4.10 -4.51 -2.51
CA ILE A 90 -5.22 -4.07 -1.67
C ILE A 90 -5.01 -2.59 -1.30
N PRO A 91 -5.37 -1.65 -2.19
CA PRO A 91 -5.21 -0.23 -1.92
C PRO A 91 -6.16 0.22 -0.81
N HIS A 92 -5.64 0.99 0.15
CA HIS A 92 -6.40 1.52 1.27
C HIS A 92 -6.67 3.02 1.09
N ILE A 93 -7.94 3.34 0.82
CA ILE A 93 -8.45 4.69 0.64
C ILE A 93 -9.35 5.02 1.83
N TYR A 94 -8.98 6.01 2.63
CA TYR A 94 -9.65 6.34 3.89
C TYR A 94 -10.26 7.74 3.85
N SER A 95 -9.60 8.72 4.48
CA SER A 95 -10.14 10.06 4.72
C SER A 95 -10.53 10.82 3.46
N SER A 96 -9.97 10.49 2.30
CA SER A 96 -10.27 11.14 1.02
C SER A 96 -11.68 10.82 0.52
N ILE A 97 -12.24 9.65 0.87
CA ILE A 97 -13.56 9.19 0.40
C ILE A 97 -14.63 9.16 1.51
N ILE A 98 -14.30 9.66 2.70
CA ILE A 98 -15.22 9.71 3.84
C ILE A 98 -15.90 11.08 3.90
N ASP A 99 -17.23 11.10 4.00
CA ASP A 99 -17.98 12.31 4.30
C ASP A 99 -17.70 12.75 5.75
N LYS A 100 -17.33 14.02 5.93
CA LYS A 100 -16.93 14.52 7.26
C LYS A 100 -18.10 14.73 8.21
N ALA A 101 -19.32 14.89 7.69
CA ALA A 101 -20.49 15.14 8.51
C ALA A 101 -21.06 13.83 9.07
N SER A 102 -21.18 12.78 8.25
CA SER A 102 -21.70 11.48 8.68
C SER A 102 -20.61 10.53 9.19
N GLY A 103 -19.38 10.64 8.69
CA GLY A 103 -18.30 9.67 8.93
C GLY A 103 -18.37 8.45 8.01
N ASP A 104 -19.33 8.40 7.08
CA ASP A 104 -19.49 7.27 6.15
C ASP A 104 -18.56 7.40 4.95
N THR A 105 -18.12 6.25 4.44
CA THR A 105 -17.49 6.19 3.12
C THR A 105 -18.54 6.43 2.04
N ARG A 106 -18.27 7.37 1.13
CA ARG A 106 -19.15 7.73 0.01
C ARG A 106 -19.26 6.59 -1.01
N PRO A 107 -20.45 5.97 -1.20
CA PRO A 107 -20.61 4.86 -2.14
C PRO A 107 -20.33 5.22 -3.61
N GLU A 108 -20.50 6.48 -4.01
CA GLU A 108 -20.14 7.02 -5.32
C GLU A 108 -18.63 7.03 -5.57
N ASP A 109 -17.83 7.33 -4.55
CA ASP A 109 -16.37 7.29 -4.65
C ASP A 109 -15.89 5.84 -4.76
N VAL A 110 -16.51 4.92 -4.01
CA VAL A 110 -16.23 3.48 -4.13
C VAL A 110 -16.55 2.96 -5.55
N ARG A 111 -17.68 3.40 -6.14
CA ARG A 111 -18.02 3.06 -7.54
C ARG A 111 -16.97 3.61 -8.52
N THR A 112 -16.50 4.83 -8.29
CA THR A 112 -15.44 5.45 -9.11
C THR A 112 -14.14 4.65 -9.04
N LEU A 113 -13.69 4.29 -7.83
CA LEU A 113 -12.50 3.46 -7.61
C LEU A 113 -12.62 2.07 -8.25
N LEU A 114 -13.82 1.47 -8.21
CA LEU A 114 -14.07 0.18 -8.86
C LEU A 114 -13.93 0.28 -10.38
N GLU A 115 -14.47 1.32 -11.02
CA GLU A 115 -14.34 1.52 -12.47
C GLU A 115 -12.89 1.81 -12.89
N MET A 116 -12.15 2.61 -12.11
CA MET A 116 -10.70 2.80 -12.28
C MET A 116 -9.96 1.45 -12.19
N THR A 117 -10.32 0.60 -11.23
CA THR A 117 -9.72 -0.73 -11.07
C THR A 117 -9.97 -1.63 -12.29
N LYS A 118 -11.22 -1.71 -12.76
CA LYS A 118 -11.59 -2.52 -13.95
C LYS A 118 -10.91 -2.03 -15.22
N LYS A 119 -10.68 -0.72 -15.36
CA LYS A 119 -9.94 -0.15 -16.50
C LYS A 119 -8.49 -0.63 -16.54
N LEU A 120 -7.86 -0.78 -15.38
CA LEU A 120 -6.44 -1.13 -15.24
C LEU A 120 -6.18 -2.64 -15.20
N VAL A 121 -7.10 -3.43 -14.65
CA VAL A 121 -7.01 -4.90 -14.58
C VAL A 121 -7.82 -5.50 -15.72
N LYS A 122 -7.13 -5.92 -16.79
CA LYS A 122 -7.73 -6.56 -17.98
C LYS A 122 -7.58 -8.07 -17.97
#